data_AF-A0A938JIG8-F1
#
_entry.id   AF-A0A938JIG8-F1
#
_cell.length_a   1.000
_cell.length_b   1.000
_cell.length_c   1.000
_cell.angle_alpha   90.00
_cell.angle_beta   90.00
_cell.angle_gamma   90.00
#
_symmetry.space_group_name_H-M   'P 1'
#
loop_
_entity.id
_entity.type
_entity.pdbx_description
1 polymer ?
#
loop_
_entity_poly.entity_id
_entity_poly.type
_entity_poly.pdbx_seq_one_letter_code
_entity_poly.pdbx_strand_id
1 'polypeptide(L)'
;MSHHGINMSFNNRVFVVILIFFSVLLSTIQPGYAITSLRELAIADDQVIAIQGRFISLATSITPLVDRTTFAREEFLRLRSESGSKGPEFQAAHNFFRAQVRGLYKTFAASSQIKSQSARIFSQILASPQKVTEFIATRPVVYLPPECPPAVALDGESIWESGKVVRVVDGDTVLVQTCRGELDVRLIGVQAPETVKPTHAAQCGAVEATRLMQAMLPIGAEVQLRSNNYASANNFQALARPYRYIFAKDEQGNFTVDVQAKLLEAGLAMWFPNENEFVRNYQYLEKLNEAASKQVGIWSGNFCKNESDKTPLGAIEIWIETDSPLPNENPFGEYVLLRNTTNQNIDLSGWGIRDTSLELFDPKYAFPAGTILKSQGILTIYLGAALANFPLSQDELALGLTKAILQNPSSAGSKYTGDGIYLQTPLVANGGGNMRAWMHRHCIPKDCVRPDWVIKNLDGSERSIPLPQTLSIALNPSKYGRAVPDMTGLTEEQAKVALSPLQLNVVIVDQSKVQPGETPGVKSVIDQNPKAGANLPANGTVTVYVDIKR
;
A
#
# COMPACT_ATOMS: atom_id res chain seq x y z
N MET A 1 66.68 15.75 -32.81
CA MET A 1 66.65 16.36 -34.16
C MET A 1 65.20 16.64 -34.54
N SER A 2 64.95 17.53 -35.52
CA SER A 2 63.65 17.88 -36.16
C SER A 2 62.52 18.36 -35.19
N HIS A 3 62.12 19.64 -35.08
CA HIS A 3 61.54 20.56 -36.11
C HIS A 3 60.50 19.85 -37.01
N HIS A 4 59.29 20.34 -37.32
CA HIS A 4 58.65 21.68 -37.35
C HIS A 4 57.23 21.61 -36.68
N GLY A 5 56.38 22.63 -36.50
CA GLY A 5 56.23 24.01 -37.00
C GLY A 5 54.74 24.20 -37.40
N ILE A 6 53.98 25.11 -36.76
CA ILE A 6 53.63 26.46 -37.28
C ILE A 6 52.66 26.36 -38.49
N ASN A 7 51.44 26.95 -38.54
CA ASN A 7 50.97 28.21 -37.94
C ASN A 7 49.43 28.35 -37.78
N MET A 8 48.98 29.36 -37.01
CA MET A 8 47.79 30.27 -37.15
C MET A 8 46.50 29.77 -37.88
N SER A 9 45.26 30.04 -37.44
CA SER A 9 44.64 31.11 -36.61
C SER A 9 43.21 30.67 -36.16
N PHE A 10 42.25 31.41 -35.56
CA PHE A 10 42.08 32.82 -35.09
C PHE A 10 40.94 32.87 -34.03
N ASN A 11 41.01 33.74 -33.01
CA ASN A 11 39.96 34.01 -31.98
C ASN A 11 39.52 32.81 -31.07
N ASN A 12 39.12 32.97 -29.80
CA ASN A 12 38.85 34.17 -28.99
C ASN A 12 39.09 33.89 -27.48
N ARG A 13 39.72 34.83 -26.75
CA ARG A 13 39.58 35.17 -25.29
C ARG A 13 39.06 34.04 -24.36
N VAL A 14 39.77 33.54 -23.34
CA VAL A 14 40.38 34.26 -22.20
C VAL A 14 41.49 33.39 -21.61
N PHE A 15 42.74 33.74 -21.91
CA PHE A 15 43.96 33.34 -21.22
C PHE A 15 44.98 34.46 -21.43
N VAL A 16 46.06 34.49 -20.63
CA VAL A 16 47.13 35.53 -20.57
C VAL A 16 46.82 36.69 -19.60
N VAL A 17 47.90 37.16 -18.94
CA VAL A 17 48.02 38.27 -17.96
C VAL A 17 47.55 38.01 -16.51
N ILE A 18 48.13 37.01 -15.84
CA ILE A 18 48.52 37.14 -14.42
C ILE A 18 49.92 36.55 -14.23
N LEU A 19 50.95 37.34 -14.61
CA LEU A 19 52.33 37.33 -14.07
C LEU A 19 53.21 38.27 -14.89
N ILE A 20 52.99 39.57 -14.76
CA ILE A 20 54.07 40.56 -14.86
C ILE A 20 54.06 41.37 -13.57
N PHE A 21 55.27 41.58 -13.05
CA PHE A 21 55.56 42.24 -11.79
C PHE A 21 54.90 43.61 -11.66
N PHE A 22 54.42 43.88 -10.44
CA PHE A 22 54.88 44.98 -9.58
C PHE A 22 55.25 46.34 -10.21
N SER A 23 54.75 47.39 -9.56
CA SER A 23 55.28 48.77 -9.55
C SER A 23 55.27 49.57 -10.86
N VAL A 24 54.09 50.12 -11.18
CA VAL A 24 53.97 51.59 -11.25
C VAL A 24 53.19 51.98 -9.99
N LEU A 25 53.90 52.32 -8.91
CA LEU A 25 54.21 53.69 -8.47
C LEU A 25 52.97 54.52 -8.13
N LEU A 26 53.01 55.12 -6.94
CA LEU A 26 51.97 55.99 -6.39
C LEU A 26 51.60 57.11 -7.37
N SER A 27 50.31 57.44 -7.46
CA SER A 27 49.85 58.82 -7.20
C SER A 27 48.33 58.93 -7.25
N THR A 28 47.77 59.60 -6.23
CA THR A 28 46.49 60.37 -6.27
C THR A 28 45.20 59.55 -6.53
N ILE A 29 44.13 59.60 -5.72
CA ILE A 29 43.70 60.52 -4.66
C ILE A 29 42.90 59.74 -3.59
N GLN A 30 43.13 59.98 -2.29
CA GLN A 30 42.08 59.82 -1.26
C GLN A 30 41.32 61.15 -1.13
N PRO A 31 39.98 61.11 -1.11
CA PRO A 31 39.29 61.13 0.18
C PRO A 31 38.22 60.04 0.26
N GLY A 32 37.77 59.60 1.43
CA GLY A 32 38.03 60.14 2.76
C GLY A 32 36.76 60.07 3.59
N TYR A 33 36.53 58.91 4.22
CA TYR A 33 35.68 58.77 5.40
C TYR A 33 36.33 57.75 6.32
N ALA A 34 36.52 58.12 7.59
CA ALA A 34 37.12 57.27 8.58
C ALA A 34 36.08 56.30 9.16
N ILE A 35 36.40 55.01 9.23
CA ILE A 35 35.70 54.06 10.09
C ILE A 35 36.45 54.06 11.43
N THR A 36 35.87 54.69 12.45
CA THR A 36 36.55 55.02 13.71
C THR A 36 36.37 53.99 14.82
N SER A 37 35.72 52.85 14.57
CA SER A 37 35.76 51.72 15.51
C SER A 37 35.59 50.34 14.84
N LEU A 38 36.21 49.33 15.44
CA LEU A 38 36.07 47.91 15.04
C LEU A 38 34.67 47.32 15.30
N ARG A 39 33.73 48.06 15.92
CA ARG A 39 32.36 47.57 16.18
C ARG A 39 31.50 47.44 14.92
N GLU A 40 31.84 48.13 13.82
CA GLU A 40 31.07 48.09 12.57
C GLU A 40 31.40 46.89 11.66
N LEU A 41 32.34 46.02 12.09
CA LEU A 41 32.77 44.82 11.36
C LEU A 41 32.39 43.50 12.05
N ALA A 42 31.62 43.57 13.14
CA ALA A 42 31.06 42.40 13.80
C ALA A 42 29.93 41.79 12.96
N ILE A 43 30.14 40.58 12.44
CA ILE A 43 29.03 39.70 12.08
C ILE A 43 28.40 39.30 13.42
N ALA A 44 27.14 39.68 13.64
CA ALA A 44 26.46 39.40 14.89
C ALA A 44 26.34 37.88 15.14
N ASP A 45 26.42 37.48 16.41
CA ASP A 45 26.56 36.06 16.78
C ASP A 45 25.37 35.20 16.32
N ASP A 46 24.19 35.79 16.16
CA ASP A 46 22.99 35.17 15.58
C ASP A 46 23.22 34.72 14.13
N GLN A 47 23.95 35.51 13.32
CA GLN A 47 24.31 35.17 11.95
C GLN A 47 25.31 34.01 11.91
N VAL A 48 26.29 34.01 12.83
CA VAL A 48 27.28 32.92 12.95
C VAL A 48 26.58 31.62 13.38
N ILE A 49 25.71 31.68 14.38
CA ILE A 49 24.88 30.55 14.84
C ILE A 49 23.94 30.07 13.73
N ALA A 50 23.33 30.97 12.95
CA ALA A 50 22.48 30.61 11.81
C ALA A 50 23.28 29.93 10.68
N ILE A 51 24.52 30.33 10.43
CA ILE A 51 25.41 29.68 9.46
C ILE A 51 25.86 28.31 9.97
N GLN A 52 26.25 28.20 11.24
CA GLN A 52 26.60 26.92 11.87
C GLN A 52 25.41 25.96 11.86
N GLY A 53 24.21 26.41 12.24
CA GLY A 53 22.97 25.64 12.18
C GLY A 53 22.63 25.17 10.76
N ARG A 54 22.83 26.01 9.74
CA ARG A 54 22.68 25.63 8.32
C ARG A 54 23.74 24.62 7.87
N PHE A 55 24.99 24.75 8.31
CA PHE A 55 26.05 23.81 7.98
C PHE A 55 25.85 22.44 8.65
N ILE A 56 25.44 22.44 9.93
CA ILE A 56 25.06 21.23 10.67
C ILE A 56 23.85 20.56 10.01
N SER A 57 22.79 21.32 9.71
CA SER A 57 21.61 20.85 8.97
C SER A 57 21.99 20.26 7.60
N LEU A 58 22.94 20.88 6.89
CA LEU A 58 23.42 20.36 5.61
C LEU A 58 24.22 19.06 5.77
N ALA A 59 25.10 18.97 6.76
CA ALA A 59 25.89 17.78 7.05
C ALA A 59 25.02 16.60 7.50
N THR A 60 24.05 16.83 8.40
CA THR A 60 23.08 15.81 8.83
C THR A 60 22.13 15.38 7.71
N SER A 61 21.90 16.23 6.70
CA SER A 61 21.08 15.88 5.53
C SER A 61 21.84 15.16 4.42
N ILE A 62 23.11 15.51 4.18
CA ILE A 62 23.90 14.96 3.07
C ILE A 62 24.51 13.60 3.41
N THR A 63 25.10 13.39 4.59
CA THR A 63 25.80 12.13 4.90
C THR A 63 24.86 10.91 4.79
N PRO A 64 23.67 10.87 5.44
CA PRO A 64 22.75 9.74 5.31
C PRO A 64 22.18 9.57 3.90
N LEU A 65 22.25 10.59 3.04
CA LEU A 65 21.81 10.54 1.65
C LEU A 65 22.91 9.98 0.73
N VAL A 66 24.18 10.28 1.01
CA VAL A 66 25.33 9.62 0.38
C VAL A 66 25.35 8.14 0.75
N ASP A 67 25.23 7.79 2.03
CA ASP A 67 25.26 6.40 2.51
C ASP A 67 24.15 5.55 1.88
N ARG A 68 22.91 6.08 1.84
CA ARG A 68 21.78 5.44 1.14
C ARG A 68 22.01 5.31 -0.36
N THR A 69 22.68 6.27 -1.00
CA THR A 69 23.04 6.18 -2.43
C THR A 69 24.14 5.15 -2.69
N THR A 70 25.11 5.01 -1.78
CA THR A 70 26.19 4.01 -1.84
C THR A 70 25.61 2.60 -1.69
N PHE A 71 24.79 2.35 -0.66
CA PHE A 71 24.09 1.09 -0.50
C PHE A 71 23.22 0.74 -1.71
N ALA A 72 22.43 1.70 -2.22
CA ALA A 72 21.61 1.50 -3.41
C ALA A 72 22.43 1.17 -4.67
N ARG A 73 23.65 1.72 -4.79
CA ARG A 73 24.59 1.42 -5.87
C ARG A 73 25.15 0.01 -5.74
N GLU A 74 25.57 -0.39 -4.54
CA GLU A 74 26.14 -1.71 -4.29
C GLU A 74 25.12 -2.81 -4.55
N GLU A 75 23.89 -2.65 -4.05
CA GLU A 75 22.80 -3.61 -4.28
C GLU A 75 22.38 -3.67 -5.76
N PHE A 76 22.32 -2.53 -6.46
CA PHE A 76 22.13 -2.52 -7.91
C PHE A 76 23.27 -3.26 -8.64
N LEU A 77 24.53 -3.08 -8.25
CA LEU A 77 25.67 -3.75 -8.88
C LEU A 77 25.68 -5.26 -8.60
N ARG A 78 25.33 -5.67 -7.38
CA ARG A 78 25.18 -7.07 -6.95
C ARG A 78 24.11 -7.78 -7.78
N LEU A 79 22.88 -7.28 -7.74
CA LEU A 79 21.76 -7.86 -8.49
C LEU A 79 21.97 -7.81 -10.01
N ARG A 80 22.65 -6.79 -10.54
CA ARG A 80 23.05 -6.76 -11.96
C ARG A 80 23.98 -7.92 -12.32
N SER A 81 24.86 -8.32 -11.42
CA SER A 81 25.79 -9.44 -11.59
C SER A 81 25.09 -10.80 -11.47
N GLU A 82 24.13 -10.92 -10.56
CA GLU A 82 23.42 -12.18 -10.27
C GLU A 82 22.30 -12.48 -11.27
N SER A 83 21.48 -11.47 -11.61
CA SER A 83 20.27 -11.66 -12.42
C SER A 83 20.43 -11.30 -13.91
N GLY A 84 21.61 -10.84 -14.32
CA GLY A 84 21.88 -10.42 -15.70
C GLY A 84 21.00 -9.24 -16.15
N SER A 85 20.65 -8.34 -15.22
CA SER A 85 19.74 -7.20 -15.44
C SER A 85 18.27 -7.57 -15.73
N LYS A 86 17.79 -8.70 -15.21
CA LYS A 86 16.41 -9.19 -15.40
C LYS A 86 15.72 -9.48 -14.06
N GLY A 87 14.39 -9.59 -14.10
CA GLY A 87 13.55 -9.93 -12.95
C GLY A 87 13.09 -8.73 -12.10
N PRO A 88 12.09 -8.94 -11.22
CA PRO A 88 11.47 -7.87 -10.44
C PRO A 88 12.44 -7.24 -9.42
N GLU A 89 13.32 -8.04 -8.81
CA GLU A 89 14.31 -7.59 -7.81
C GLU A 89 15.33 -6.61 -8.42
N PHE A 90 15.87 -6.93 -9.61
CA PHE A 90 16.75 -6.01 -10.33
C PHE A 90 16.03 -4.70 -10.70
N GLN A 91 14.78 -4.79 -11.16
CA GLN A 91 14.00 -3.60 -11.52
C GLN A 91 13.70 -2.73 -10.28
N ALA A 92 13.46 -3.34 -9.11
CA ALA A 92 13.33 -2.65 -7.85
C ALA A 92 14.63 -1.95 -7.42
N ALA A 93 15.76 -2.65 -7.44
CA ALA A 93 17.08 -2.08 -7.11
C ALA A 93 17.50 -0.95 -8.07
N HIS A 94 17.23 -1.11 -9.37
CA HIS A 94 17.44 -0.06 -10.38
C HIS A 94 16.58 1.19 -10.11
N ASN A 95 15.29 1.00 -9.79
CA ASN A 95 14.39 2.10 -9.42
C ASN A 95 14.83 2.79 -8.11
N PHE A 96 15.23 2.01 -7.11
CA PHE A 96 15.74 2.51 -5.82
C PHE A 96 17.02 3.34 -6.00
N PHE A 97 18.02 2.82 -6.72
CA PHE A 97 19.25 3.55 -7.05
C PHE A 97 18.96 4.85 -7.82
N ARG A 98 18.05 4.80 -8.81
CA ARG A 98 17.61 5.98 -9.57
C ARG A 98 16.90 7.01 -8.68
N ALA A 99 16.17 6.58 -7.65
CA ALA A 99 15.52 7.46 -6.67
C ALA A 99 16.55 8.13 -5.74
N GLN A 100 17.52 7.38 -5.20
CA GLN A 100 18.57 7.94 -4.35
C GLN A 100 19.45 8.95 -5.12
N VAL A 101 19.88 8.63 -6.35
CA VAL A 101 20.63 9.55 -7.21
C VAL A 101 19.84 10.84 -7.50
N ARG A 102 18.51 10.76 -7.71
CA ARG A 102 17.65 11.94 -7.87
C ARG A 102 17.54 12.77 -6.59
N GLY A 103 17.45 12.13 -5.42
CA GLY A 103 17.45 12.81 -4.11
C GLY A 103 18.76 13.52 -3.85
N LEU A 104 19.88 12.85 -4.10
CA LEU A 104 21.23 13.39 -4.00
C LEU A 104 21.43 14.58 -4.95
N TYR A 105 20.98 14.49 -6.20
CA TYR A 105 21.01 15.59 -7.16
C TYR A 105 20.15 16.80 -6.70
N LYS A 106 18.94 16.57 -6.19
CA LYS A 106 18.09 17.66 -5.65
C LYS A 106 18.74 18.36 -4.45
N THR A 107 19.36 17.60 -3.56
CA THR A 107 20.04 18.14 -2.37
C THR A 107 21.29 18.94 -2.77
N PHE A 108 22.10 18.46 -3.73
CA PHE A 108 23.21 19.23 -4.27
C PHE A 108 22.76 20.45 -5.08
N ALA A 109 21.62 20.39 -5.78
CA ALA A 109 21.04 21.55 -6.47
C ALA A 109 20.62 22.64 -5.47
N ALA A 110 20.03 22.27 -4.33
CA ALA A 110 19.74 23.20 -3.24
C ALA A 110 21.04 23.79 -2.63
N SER A 111 22.10 22.97 -2.47
CA SER A 111 23.43 23.43 -2.01
C SER A 111 24.11 24.42 -2.96
N SER A 112 23.75 24.44 -4.26
CA SER A 112 24.28 25.40 -5.23
C SER A 112 23.98 26.85 -4.82
N GLN A 113 22.80 27.09 -4.24
CA GLN A 113 22.35 28.40 -3.79
C GLN A 113 23.10 28.89 -2.53
N ILE A 114 23.68 27.96 -1.76
CA ILE A 114 24.54 28.24 -0.60
C ILE A 114 25.99 28.55 -1.04
N LYS A 115 26.44 28.00 -2.17
CA LYS A 115 27.82 28.12 -2.68
C LYS A 115 28.25 29.56 -2.98
N SER A 116 27.31 30.43 -3.38
CA SER A 116 27.56 31.86 -3.63
C SER A 116 27.76 32.67 -2.34
N GLN A 117 27.09 32.28 -1.25
CA GLN A 117 27.24 32.90 0.07
C GLN A 117 28.50 32.38 0.78
N SER A 118 28.76 31.08 0.73
CA SER A 118 29.92 30.48 1.39
C SER A 118 31.25 30.93 0.78
N ALA A 119 31.35 31.10 -0.54
CA ALA A 119 32.57 31.61 -1.18
C ALA A 119 32.96 33.02 -0.71
N ARG A 120 31.96 33.87 -0.41
CA ARG A 120 32.16 35.25 0.10
C ARG A 120 32.61 35.27 1.57
N ILE A 121 32.18 34.28 2.37
CA ILE A 121 32.62 34.10 3.75
C ILE A 121 34.02 33.46 3.80
N PHE A 122 34.29 32.50 2.91
CA PHE A 122 35.58 31.81 2.82
C PHE A 122 36.71 32.78 2.44
N SER A 123 36.47 33.74 1.53
CA SER A 123 37.44 34.80 1.22
C SER A 123 37.67 35.78 2.37
N GLN A 124 36.65 36.04 3.21
CA GLN A 124 36.80 36.85 4.42
C GLN A 124 37.56 36.14 5.55
N ILE A 125 37.46 34.81 5.64
CA ILE A 125 38.26 34.01 6.59
C ILE A 125 39.72 33.97 6.15
N LEU A 126 39.99 33.70 4.86
CA LEU A 126 41.36 33.65 4.32
C LEU A 126 42.09 35.01 4.36
N ALA A 127 41.36 36.12 4.43
CA ALA A 127 41.92 37.47 4.58
C ALA A 127 42.37 37.82 6.03
N SER A 128 42.13 36.94 7.02
CA SER A 128 42.43 37.22 8.44
C SER A 128 43.19 36.05 9.10
N PRO A 129 44.48 36.23 9.46
CA PRO A 129 45.27 35.17 10.12
C PRO A 129 44.65 34.62 11.41
N GLN A 130 44.01 35.47 12.22
CA GLN A 130 43.38 35.07 13.49
C GLN A 130 42.17 34.13 13.26
N LYS A 131 41.33 34.42 12.26
CA LYS A 131 40.17 33.56 11.92
C LYS A 131 40.59 32.20 11.37
N VAL A 132 41.73 32.12 10.70
CA VAL A 132 42.33 30.84 10.27
C VAL A 132 42.77 30.02 11.49
N THR A 133 43.35 30.63 12.52
CA THR A 133 43.73 29.94 13.77
C THR A 133 42.51 29.41 14.53
N GLU A 134 41.45 30.21 14.69
CA GLU A 134 40.21 29.76 15.34
C GLU A 134 39.52 28.64 14.56
N PHE A 135 39.40 28.76 13.23
CA PHE A 135 38.81 27.73 12.38
C PHE A 135 39.55 26.38 12.46
N ILE A 136 40.88 26.42 12.60
CA ILE A 136 41.72 25.22 12.78
C ILE A 136 41.56 24.64 14.19
N ALA A 137 41.30 25.45 15.21
CA ALA A 137 41.03 25.01 16.58
C ALA A 137 39.61 24.40 16.73
N THR A 138 38.61 24.88 15.98
CA THR A 138 37.23 24.39 16.01
C THR A 138 36.97 23.16 15.14
N ARG A 139 37.99 22.33 14.84
CA ARG A 139 37.78 21.11 14.04
C ARG A 139 36.72 20.23 14.72
N PRO A 140 35.55 19.98 14.10
CA PRO A 140 34.68 18.92 14.58
C PRO A 140 35.48 17.62 14.42
N VAL A 141 35.63 16.88 15.51
CA VAL A 141 36.08 15.49 15.43
C VAL A 141 35.01 14.78 14.61
N VAL A 142 35.36 14.36 13.39
CA VAL A 142 34.49 13.54 12.56
C VAL A 142 34.49 12.16 13.17
N TYR A 143 33.65 11.98 14.20
CA TYR A 143 33.15 10.67 14.55
C TYR A 143 32.40 10.17 13.33
N LEU A 144 32.97 9.16 12.67
CA LEU A 144 32.18 8.30 11.80
C LEU A 144 30.98 7.82 12.65
N PRO A 145 29.74 7.90 12.15
CA PRO A 145 28.62 7.33 12.89
C PRO A 145 28.95 5.86 13.16
N PRO A 146 28.73 5.34 14.38
CA PRO A 146 29.07 3.96 14.71
C PRO A 146 28.38 3.04 13.71
N GLU A 147 29.17 2.19 13.04
CA GLU A 147 28.64 1.25 12.06
C GLU A 147 27.53 0.44 12.71
N CYS A 148 26.32 0.54 12.15
CA CYS A 148 25.19 -0.20 12.64
C CYS A 148 25.47 -1.70 12.57
N PRO A 149 25.10 -2.47 13.62
CA PRO A 149 25.20 -3.92 13.57
C PRO A 149 24.57 -4.49 12.29
N PRO A 150 25.14 -5.57 11.73
CA PRO A 150 24.52 -6.31 10.64
C PRO A 150 23.17 -6.88 11.10
N ALA A 151 22.29 -7.14 10.14
CA ALA A 151 20.99 -7.72 10.43
C ALA A 151 21.12 -9.12 11.07
N VAL A 152 20.30 -9.39 12.08
CA VAL A 152 20.23 -10.71 12.71
C VAL A 152 19.06 -11.47 12.12
N ALA A 153 19.36 -12.53 11.36
CA ALA A 153 18.35 -13.38 10.72
C ALA A 153 17.52 -14.14 11.77
N LEU A 154 16.22 -14.23 11.51
CA LEU A 154 15.24 -15.06 12.22
C LEU A 154 14.54 -15.96 11.19
N ASP A 155 13.58 -16.77 11.64
CA ASP A 155 12.74 -17.54 10.71
C ASP A 155 11.74 -16.59 10.01
N GLY A 156 11.84 -16.49 8.68
CA GLY A 156 10.99 -15.63 7.82
C GLY A 156 11.24 -14.11 7.88
N GLU A 157 11.87 -13.58 8.93
CA GLU A 157 12.18 -12.15 9.10
C GLU A 157 13.63 -11.90 9.55
N SER A 158 14.03 -10.64 9.71
CA SER A 158 15.32 -10.26 10.32
C SER A 158 15.17 -9.04 11.21
N ILE A 159 16.01 -8.96 12.25
CA ILE A 159 16.19 -7.75 13.06
C ILE A 159 17.13 -6.84 12.28
N TRP A 160 16.59 -5.75 11.71
CA TRP A 160 17.34 -4.82 10.87
C TRP A 160 17.91 -3.64 11.64
N GLU A 161 17.16 -3.19 12.65
CA GLU A 161 17.54 -2.10 13.53
C GLU A 161 17.17 -2.41 14.99
N SER A 162 17.86 -1.74 15.90
CA SER A 162 17.42 -1.57 17.29
C SER A 162 17.56 -0.09 17.64
N GLY A 163 16.70 0.40 18.52
CA GLY A 163 16.63 1.83 18.81
C GLY A 163 15.79 2.17 20.03
N LYS A 164 15.66 3.48 20.27
CA LYS A 164 14.84 4.03 21.36
C LYS A 164 13.66 4.81 20.80
N VAL A 165 12.49 4.60 21.38
CA VAL A 165 11.27 5.32 21.00
C VAL A 165 11.43 6.81 21.32
N VAL A 166 11.30 7.66 20.30
CA VAL A 166 11.31 9.12 20.44
C VAL A 166 9.90 9.62 20.76
N ARG A 167 8.90 9.14 20.01
CA ARG A 167 7.48 9.33 20.30
C ARG A 167 6.62 8.30 19.57
N VAL A 168 5.48 7.96 20.15
CA VAL A 168 4.36 7.37 19.40
C VAL A 168 3.65 8.50 18.65
N VAL A 169 3.38 8.31 17.36
CA VAL A 169 2.73 9.31 16.50
C VAL A 169 1.22 9.15 16.57
N ASP A 170 0.75 7.92 16.36
CA ASP A 170 -0.64 7.48 16.42
C ASP A 170 -0.67 5.96 16.70
N GLY A 171 -1.80 5.29 16.45
CA GLY A 171 -1.96 3.86 16.72
C GLY A 171 -1.13 2.92 15.84
N ASP A 172 -0.60 3.35 14.69
CA ASP A 172 0.23 2.50 13.82
C ASP A 172 1.52 3.13 13.28
N THR A 173 1.88 4.31 13.80
CA THR A 173 3.09 5.03 13.45
C THR A 173 3.92 5.39 14.69
N VAL A 174 5.22 5.04 14.71
CA VAL A 174 6.14 5.28 15.84
C VAL A 174 7.48 5.83 15.35
N LEU A 175 7.97 6.88 15.99
CA LEU A 175 9.26 7.50 15.71
C LEU A 175 10.34 6.87 16.59
N VAL A 176 11.38 6.30 15.99
CA VAL A 176 12.43 5.54 16.68
C VAL A 176 13.82 6.06 16.30
N GLN A 177 14.62 6.44 17.30
CA GLN A 177 16.03 6.78 17.13
C GLN A 177 16.86 5.50 17.07
N THR A 178 17.49 5.25 15.92
CA THR A 178 18.40 4.12 15.71
C THR A 178 19.83 4.61 15.45
N CYS A 179 20.79 3.69 15.31
CA CYS A 179 22.13 4.03 14.81
C CYS A 179 22.12 4.55 13.35
N ARG A 180 21.06 4.26 12.57
CA ARG A 180 20.85 4.75 11.19
C ARG A 180 20.19 6.14 11.13
N GLY A 181 19.95 6.76 12.29
CA GLY A 181 19.18 7.99 12.43
C GLY A 181 17.76 7.73 12.96
N GLU A 182 16.95 8.79 12.97
CA GLU A 182 15.55 8.75 13.36
C GLU A 182 14.69 8.17 12.22
N LEU A 183 13.88 7.15 12.53
CA LEU A 183 13.02 6.45 11.59
C LEU A 183 11.55 6.64 11.99
N ASP A 184 10.74 7.13 11.05
CA ASP A 184 9.28 7.20 11.19
C ASP A 184 8.67 5.87 10.72
N VAL A 185 8.50 4.94 11.66
CA VAL A 185 8.13 3.54 11.39
C VAL A 185 6.63 3.40 11.24
N ARG A 186 6.18 2.84 10.12
CA ARG A 186 4.80 2.37 9.94
C ARG A 186 4.74 0.87 10.24
N LEU A 187 3.81 0.47 11.11
CA LEU A 187 3.65 -0.94 11.50
C LEU A 187 3.30 -1.82 10.29
N ILE A 188 3.61 -3.12 10.34
CA ILE A 188 3.24 -4.09 9.31
C ILE A 188 1.98 -4.85 9.74
N GLY A 189 1.14 -5.26 8.79
CA GLY A 189 0.07 -6.23 9.04
C GLY A 189 -1.16 -5.67 9.77
N VAL A 190 -1.11 -4.39 10.17
CA VAL A 190 -2.18 -3.72 10.92
C VAL A 190 -2.48 -2.33 10.37
N GLN A 191 -3.73 -1.89 10.49
CA GLN A 191 -4.14 -0.49 10.36
C GLN A 191 -4.87 -0.09 11.64
N ALA A 192 -4.35 0.91 12.34
CA ALA A 192 -5.04 1.48 13.49
C ALA A 192 -6.12 2.47 13.02
N PRO A 193 -7.18 2.70 13.81
CA PRO A 193 -8.12 3.76 13.51
C PRO A 193 -7.45 5.14 13.56
N GLU A 194 -7.74 5.98 12.56
CA GLU A 194 -7.10 7.29 12.39
C GLU A 194 -7.56 8.33 13.42
N THR A 195 -6.63 9.12 13.94
CA THR A 195 -6.93 10.27 14.82
C THR A 195 -7.45 11.47 14.00
N VAL A 196 -8.09 12.45 14.66
CA VAL A 196 -8.62 13.64 13.95
C VAL A 196 -7.52 14.38 13.19
N LYS A 197 -7.76 14.63 11.89
CA LYS A 197 -6.86 15.40 11.02
C LYS A 197 -7.69 16.46 10.29
N PRO A 198 -7.09 17.57 9.79
CA PRO A 198 -7.85 18.63 9.10
C PRO A 198 -8.66 18.16 7.88
N THR A 199 -8.34 16.97 7.35
CA THR A 199 -9.00 16.36 6.18
C THR A 199 -10.07 15.32 6.54
N HIS A 200 -10.20 14.88 7.80
CA HIS A 200 -11.19 13.86 8.19
C HIS A 200 -11.44 13.79 9.72
N ALA A 201 -12.63 13.32 10.08
CA ALA A 201 -13.02 13.06 11.48
C ALA A 201 -12.14 11.98 12.13
N ALA A 202 -12.09 11.95 13.47
CA ALA A 202 -11.48 10.83 14.19
C ALA A 202 -12.28 9.54 13.98
N GLN A 203 -11.58 8.41 13.89
CA GLN A 203 -12.18 7.08 13.89
C GLN A 203 -12.36 6.55 15.31
N CYS A 204 -13.36 5.67 15.48
CA CYS A 204 -13.53 4.94 16.72
C CYS A 204 -12.29 4.12 17.08
N GLY A 205 -11.85 4.20 18.35
CA GLY A 205 -10.68 3.48 18.85
C GLY A 205 -9.33 4.15 18.59
N ALA A 206 -9.27 5.25 17.83
CA ALA A 206 -8.01 5.90 17.46
C ALA A 206 -7.22 6.42 18.67
N VAL A 207 -7.91 7.04 19.62
CA VAL A 207 -7.32 7.60 20.85
C VAL A 207 -6.86 6.46 21.76
N GLU A 208 -7.65 5.40 21.88
CA GLU A 208 -7.35 4.22 22.69
C GLU A 208 -6.18 3.41 22.12
N ALA A 209 -6.11 3.23 20.80
CA ALA A 209 -4.98 2.61 20.11
C ALA A 209 -3.68 3.39 20.35
N THR A 210 -3.74 4.72 20.17
CA THR A 210 -2.60 5.62 20.42
C THR A 210 -2.16 5.56 21.89
N ARG A 211 -3.11 5.55 22.84
CA ARG A 211 -2.82 5.45 24.28
C ARG A 211 -2.21 4.09 24.66
N LEU A 212 -2.70 2.99 24.07
CA LEU A 212 -2.13 1.66 24.30
C LEU A 212 -0.70 1.59 23.76
N MET A 213 -0.45 2.13 22.56
CA MET A 213 0.90 2.26 22.02
C MET A 213 1.81 3.09 22.92
N GLN A 214 1.35 4.24 23.42
CA GLN A 214 2.12 5.08 24.37
C GLN A 214 2.44 4.36 25.69
N ALA A 215 1.55 3.48 26.16
CA ALA A 215 1.76 2.68 27.37
C ALA A 215 2.76 1.53 27.16
N MET A 216 2.72 0.87 25.99
CA MET A 216 3.68 -0.19 25.63
C MET A 216 5.06 0.36 25.21
N LEU A 217 5.08 1.56 24.63
CA LEU A 217 6.25 2.21 24.04
C LEU A 217 6.44 3.63 24.63
N PRO A 218 6.73 3.75 25.94
CA PRO A 218 7.06 5.04 26.54
C PRO A 218 8.33 5.64 25.91
N ILE A 219 8.48 6.97 25.98
CA ILE A 219 9.65 7.67 25.43
C ILE A 219 10.93 7.13 26.08
N GLY A 220 11.92 6.78 25.24
CA GLY A 220 13.17 6.15 25.64
C GLY A 220 13.14 4.61 25.71
N ALA A 221 11.97 3.97 25.57
CA ALA A 221 11.85 2.51 25.53
C ALA A 221 12.70 1.91 24.40
N GLU A 222 13.39 0.82 24.70
CA GLU A 222 14.20 0.09 23.73
C GLU A 222 13.33 -0.88 22.92
N VAL A 223 13.50 -0.87 21.60
CA VAL A 223 12.77 -1.71 20.66
C VAL A 223 13.68 -2.36 19.62
N GLN A 224 13.26 -3.53 19.14
CA GLN A 224 13.76 -4.13 17.91
C GLN A 224 12.80 -3.85 16.76
N LEU A 225 13.36 -3.50 15.60
CA LEU A 225 12.63 -3.33 14.36
C LEU A 225 12.91 -4.53 13.45
N ARG A 226 11.85 -5.24 13.07
CA ARG A 226 11.92 -6.48 12.27
C ARG A 226 11.14 -6.37 10.98
N SER A 227 11.59 -7.07 9.95
CA SER A 227 10.98 -7.09 8.62
C SER A 227 11.63 -8.22 7.80
N ASN A 228 10.96 -8.75 6.79
CA ASN A 228 11.60 -9.71 5.88
C ASN A 228 12.47 -9.06 4.79
N ASN A 229 12.33 -7.74 4.58
CA ASN A 229 13.07 -6.97 3.59
C ASN A 229 13.35 -5.54 4.08
N TYR A 230 14.61 -5.24 4.39
CA TYR A 230 15.07 -3.92 4.82
C TYR A 230 14.52 -2.73 4.00
N ALA A 231 14.41 -2.90 2.67
CA ALA A 231 13.99 -1.86 1.74
C ALA A 231 12.46 -1.64 1.72
N SER A 232 11.71 -2.43 2.47
CA SER A 232 10.26 -2.33 2.61
C SER A 232 9.85 -1.02 3.30
N ALA A 233 9.06 -0.22 2.57
CA ALA A 233 8.61 1.11 2.96
C ALA A 233 7.40 1.54 2.13
N ASN A 234 6.73 2.63 2.53
CA ASN A 234 5.72 3.25 1.68
C ASN A 234 6.32 3.98 0.45
N ASN A 235 5.52 4.15 -0.60
CA ASN A 235 6.04 4.46 -1.93
C ASN A 235 6.30 5.98 -2.18
N PHE A 236 7.46 6.28 -2.76
CA PHE A 236 7.85 7.54 -3.44
C PHE A 236 7.60 8.91 -2.78
N GLN A 237 8.47 9.30 -1.83
CA GLN A 237 9.27 10.56 -1.89
C GLN A 237 10.27 10.67 -0.74
N ALA A 238 10.84 11.86 -0.47
CA ALA A 238 11.97 12.10 0.44
C ALA A 238 11.74 11.77 1.94
N LEU A 239 10.56 11.24 2.29
CA LEU A 239 10.11 10.90 3.64
C LEU A 239 9.49 9.49 3.67
N ALA A 240 10.11 8.53 2.97
CA ALA A 240 9.64 7.14 2.96
C ALA A 240 9.72 6.54 4.38
N ARG A 241 8.58 6.06 4.88
CA ARG A 241 8.43 5.42 6.19
C ARG A 241 8.76 3.93 6.06
N PRO A 242 9.80 3.40 6.71
CA PRO A 242 10.08 1.97 6.70
C PRO A 242 8.92 1.19 7.32
N TYR A 243 8.57 0.08 6.67
CA TYR A 243 7.65 -0.91 7.21
C TYR A 243 8.42 -1.82 8.16
N ARG A 244 8.00 -1.89 9.43
CA ARG A 244 8.61 -2.77 10.44
C ARG A 244 7.57 -3.32 11.41
N TYR A 245 7.79 -4.55 11.83
CA TYR A 245 7.26 -5.08 13.08
C TYR A 245 8.06 -4.50 14.24
N ILE A 246 7.39 -4.05 15.31
CA ILE A 246 8.05 -3.50 16.51
C ILE A 246 7.93 -4.51 17.65
N PHE A 247 9.09 -4.91 18.18
CA PHE A 247 9.20 -5.76 19.36
C PHE A 247 9.72 -4.95 20.55
N ALA A 248 8.90 -4.86 21.59
CA ALA A 248 9.27 -4.28 22.89
C ALA A 248 9.80 -5.36 23.85
N LYS A 249 10.42 -4.92 24.94
CA LYS A 249 10.90 -5.81 26.01
C LYS A 249 9.75 -6.31 26.89
N ASP A 250 9.80 -7.59 27.26
CA ASP A 250 9.02 -8.15 28.37
C ASP A 250 9.60 -7.75 29.74
N GLU A 251 8.92 -8.18 30.81
CA GLU A 251 9.35 -7.97 32.20
C GLU A 251 10.72 -8.59 32.51
N GLN A 252 11.16 -9.57 31.72
CA GLN A 252 12.46 -10.23 31.81
C GLN A 252 13.52 -9.54 30.93
N GLY A 253 13.18 -8.47 30.22
CA GLY A 253 14.07 -7.66 29.40
C GLY A 253 14.29 -8.16 27.96
N ASN A 254 13.57 -9.19 27.52
CA ASN A 254 13.72 -9.83 26.21
C ASN A 254 12.73 -9.25 25.19
N PHE A 255 13.15 -9.13 23.92
CA PHE A 255 12.32 -8.58 22.84
C PHE A 255 11.27 -9.56 22.31
N THR A 256 10.27 -9.86 23.15
CA THR A 256 9.20 -10.84 22.88
C THR A 256 7.82 -10.21 22.68
N VAL A 257 7.64 -8.94 23.09
CA VAL A 257 6.34 -8.25 23.03
C VAL A 257 6.13 -7.66 21.64
N ASP A 258 5.42 -8.38 20.77
CA ASP A 258 4.91 -7.84 19.50
C ASP A 258 3.76 -6.85 19.77
N VAL A 259 4.02 -5.57 19.54
CA VAL A 259 3.05 -4.50 19.85
C VAL A 259 1.82 -4.52 18.93
N GLN A 260 1.95 -5.06 17.72
CA GLN A 260 0.86 -5.13 16.74
C GLN A 260 -0.09 -6.27 17.10
N ALA A 261 0.46 -7.41 17.52
CA ALA A 261 -0.30 -8.47 18.15
C ALA A 261 -1.11 -7.93 19.35
N LYS A 262 -0.53 -7.06 20.19
CA LYS A 262 -1.24 -6.45 21.33
C LYS A 262 -2.34 -5.47 20.92
N LEU A 263 -2.16 -4.68 19.87
CA LEU A 263 -3.22 -3.84 19.30
C LEU A 263 -4.42 -4.66 18.81
N LEU A 264 -4.15 -5.78 18.12
CA LEU A 264 -5.18 -6.69 17.61
C LEU A 264 -5.91 -7.41 18.75
N GLU A 265 -5.17 -7.98 19.71
CA GLU A 265 -5.72 -8.61 20.92
C GLU A 265 -6.62 -7.65 21.73
N ALA A 266 -6.30 -6.36 21.76
CA ALA A 266 -7.09 -5.33 22.40
C ALA A 266 -8.30 -4.85 21.58
N GLY A 267 -8.49 -5.33 20.35
CA GLY A 267 -9.55 -4.85 19.44
C GLY A 267 -9.40 -3.38 19.07
N LEU A 268 -8.15 -2.91 18.88
CA LEU A 268 -7.81 -1.51 18.61
C LEU A 268 -7.07 -1.31 17.28
N ALA A 269 -6.98 -2.34 16.44
CA ALA A 269 -6.51 -2.27 15.06
C ALA A 269 -7.24 -3.30 14.18
N MET A 270 -7.20 -3.07 12.88
CA MET A 270 -7.65 -3.99 11.84
C MET A 270 -6.48 -4.76 11.25
N TRP A 271 -6.75 -5.93 10.67
CA TRP A 271 -5.76 -6.74 9.95
C TRP A 271 -5.57 -6.19 8.54
N PHE A 272 -4.37 -5.67 8.28
CA PHE A 272 -3.97 -5.05 7.01
C PHE A 272 -2.79 -5.83 6.41
N PRO A 273 -3.05 -6.99 5.78
CA PRO A 273 -1.99 -7.88 5.34
C PRO A 273 -1.13 -7.23 4.26
N ASN A 274 0.16 -7.55 4.29
CA ASN A 274 1.09 -7.12 3.25
C ASN A 274 1.64 -8.35 2.51
N GLU A 275 1.49 -8.38 1.18
CA GLU A 275 1.96 -9.50 0.32
C GLU A 275 3.49 -9.62 0.22
N ASN A 276 4.20 -8.52 0.54
CA ASN A 276 5.65 -8.43 0.53
C ASN A 276 6.22 -8.65 1.94
N GLU A 277 5.50 -8.27 3.00
CA GLU A 277 5.88 -8.40 4.42
C GLU A 277 4.98 -9.40 5.18
N PHE A 278 4.75 -10.56 4.60
CA PHE A 278 3.63 -11.46 4.94
C PHE A 278 3.79 -12.32 6.21
N VAL A 279 4.94 -12.26 6.89
CA VAL A 279 5.38 -13.18 7.94
C VAL A 279 4.33 -13.40 9.05
N ARG A 280 3.62 -12.35 9.45
CA ARG A 280 2.66 -12.39 10.57
C ARG A 280 1.19 -12.31 10.14
N ASN A 281 0.90 -12.22 8.84
CA ASN A 281 -0.46 -12.00 8.35
C ASN A 281 -1.46 -13.03 8.90
N TYR A 282 -1.12 -14.32 8.91
CA TYR A 282 -1.99 -15.37 9.45
C TYR A 282 -2.23 -15.22 10.97
N GLN A 283 -1.17 -15.04 11.77
CA GLN A 283 -1.26 -14.87 13.22
C GLN A 283 -2.03 -13.60 13.62
N TYR A 284 -1.95 -12.54 12.81
CA TYR A 284 -2.67 -11.30 13.05
C TYR A 284 -4.16 -11.44 12.73
N LEU A 285 -4.51 -12.18 11.68
CA LEU A 285 -5.91 -12.52 11.39
C LEU A 285 -6.51 -13.43 12.48
N GLU A 286 -5.74 -14.35 13.06
CA GLU A 286 -6.16 -15.13 14.24
C GLU A 286 -6.49 -14.22 15.42
N LYS A 287 -5.59 -13.30 15.79
CA LYS A 287 -5.77 -12.36 16.91
C LYS A 287 -6.95 -11.41 16.71
N LEU A 288 -7.13 -10.91 15.48
CA LEU A 288 -8.26 -10.10 15.08
C LEU A 288 -9.59 -10.83 15.28
N ASN A 289 -9.69 -12.05 14.73
CA ASN A 289 -10.89 -12.88 14.84
C ASN A 289 -11.17 -13.29 16.29
N GLU A 290 -10.14 -13.55 17.08
CA GLU A 290 -10.27 -13.83 18.51
C GLU A 290 -10.85 -12.62 19.26
N ALA A 291 -10.27 -11.43 19.09
CA ALA A 291 -10.75 -10.19 19.71
C ALA A 291 -12.20 -9.86 19.26
N ALA A 292 -12.52 -10.10 18.00
CA ALA A 292 -13.86 -9.90 17.44
C ALA A 292 -14.89 -10.87 18.02
N SER A 293 -14.55 -12.17 18.15
CA SER A 293 -15.42 -13.17 18.76
C SER A 293 -15.69 -12.89 20.25
N LYS A 294 -14.71 -12.29 20.94
CA LYS A 294 -14.80 -11.84 22.34
C LYS A 294 -15.41 -10.44 22.51
N GLN A 295 -15.80 -9.78 21.41
CA GLN A 295 -16.41 -8.44 21.40
C GLN A 295 -15.56 -7.38 22.12
N VAL A 296 -14.23 -7.47 21.99
CA VAL A 296 -13.26 -6.56 22.66
C VAL A 296 -13.09 -5.27 21.83
N GLY A 297 -12.86 -4.13 22.48
CA GLY A 297 -12.54 -2.89 21.77
C GLY A 297 -13.63 -2.48 20.78
N ILE A 298 -13.24 -2.16 19.54
CA ILE A 298 -14.15 -1.72 18.47
C ILE A 298 -15.23 -2.76 18.09
N TRP A 299 -15.01 -4.04 18.43
CA TRP A 299 -15.95 -5.15 18.17
C TRP A 299 -17.13 -5.22 19.16
N SER A 300 -17.11 -4.43 20.24
CA SER A 300 -18.15 -4.43 21.28
C SER A 300 -19.48 -3.81 20.88
N GLY A 301 -19.54 -3.11 19.74
CA GLY A 301 -20.73 -2.41 19.27
C GLY A 301 -21.14 -1.17 20.10
N ASN A 302 -20.50 -0.89 21.24
CA ASN A 302 -20.78 0.28 22.07
C ASN A 302 -19.53 1.11 22.46
N PHE A 303 -18.34 0.68 22.05
CA PHE A 303 -17.05 1.33 22.33
C PHE A 303 -17.04 2.83 21.99
N CYS A 304 -17.62 3.18 20.85
CA CYS A 304 -17.47 4.50 20.24
C CYS A 304 -18.41 5.57 20.83
N LYS A 305 -19.19 5.19 21.87
CA LYS A 305 -19.99 6.05 22.77
C LYS A 305 -20.50 7.34 22.13
N ASN A 306 -21.59 7.29 21.35
CA ASN A 306 -22.54 8.39 21.09
C ASN A 306 -23.50 7.99 19.96
N GLU A 307 -24.39 7.02 20.20
CA GLU A 307 -25.32 6.55 19.17
C GLU A 307 -26.78 6.56 19.64
N SER A 308 -27.63 7.09 18.77
CA SER A 308 -29.09 6.90 18.82
C SER A 308 -29.51 5.55 18.28
N ASP A 309 -28.63 4.86 17.54
CA ASP A 309 -28.85 3.49 17.07
C ASP A 309 -28.94 2.51 18.25
N LYS A 310 -29.85 1.55 18.13
CA LYS A 310 -30.09 0.47 19.10
C LYS A 310 -29.98 -0.91 18.47
N THR A 311 -29.43 -1.01 17.26
CA THR A 311 -29.26 -2.27 16.55
C THR A 311 -28.30 -3.18 17.33
N PRO A 312 -28.75 -4.34 17.83
CA PRO A 312 -27.88 -5.21 18.62
C PRO A 312 -26.84 -5.91 17.74
N LEU A 313 -25.69 -6.27 18.32
CA LEU A 313 -24.72 -7.13 17.64
C LEU A 313 -25.38 -8.45 17.21
N GLY A 314 -25.11 -8.89 15.98
CA GLY A 314 -25.74 -10.07 15.38
C GLY A 314 -27.10 -9.83 14.72
N ALA A 315 -27.66 -8.61 14.77
CA ALA A 315 -28.85 -8.23 14.00
C ALA A 315 -28.62 -8.19 12.48
N ILE A 316 -27.36 -8.04 12.07
CA ILE A 316 -26.94 -7.96 10.67
C ILE A 316 -25.84 -9.00 10.44
N GLU A 317 -26.08 -9.95 9.53
CA GLU A 317 -25.04 -10.78 8.94
C GLU A 317 -24.47 -10.07 7.71
N ILE A 318 -23.18 -10.28 7.42
CA ILE A 318 -22.49 -9.71 6.27
C ILE A 318 -21.84 -10.81 5.44
N TRP A 319 -21.89 -10.66 4.12
CA TRP A 319 -21.09 -11.42 3.17
C TRP A 319 -20.33 -10.47 2.25
N ILE A 320 -19.06 -10.72 1.99
CA ILE A 320 -18.21 -9.93 1.09
C ILE A 320 -17.86 -10.80 -0.11
N GLU A 321 -18.08 -10.27 -1.31
CA GLU A 321 -17.38 -10.75 -2.49
C GLU A 321 -16.20 -9.83 -2.81
N THR A 322 -15.00 -10.41 -2.74
CA THR A 322 -13.71 -9.75 -2.98
C THR A 322 -13.21 -9.99 -4.40
N ASP A 323 -13.94 -10.74 -5.22
CA ASP A 323 -13.46 -11.42 -6.44
C ASP A 323 -13.26 -10.49 -7.66
N SER A 324 -12.67 -9.33 -7.40
CA SER A 324 -12.28 -8.31 -8.36
C SER A 324 -11.13 -8.80 -9.23
N PRO A 325 -11.18 -8.71 -10.58
CA PRO A 325 -10.25 -9.50 -11.38
C PRO A 325 -8.92 -8.83 -11.70
N LEU A 326 -8.91 -7.51 -11.88
CA LEU A 326 -7.72 -6.73 -12.23
C LEU A 326 -7.76 -5.33 -11.57
N PRO A 327 -6.62 -4.75 -11.15
CA PRO A 327 -6.55 -3.42 -10.51
C PRO A 327 -7.06 -2.22 -11.32
N ASN A 328 -7.42 -2.43 -12.60
CA ASN A 328 -7.86 -1.40 -13.54
C ASN A 328 -9.31 -1.60 -14.04
N GLU A 329 -10.05 -2.57 -13.48
CA GLU A 329 -11.44 -2.85 -13.85
C GLU A 329 -12.44 -2.13 -12.94
N ASN A 330 -13.70 -2.05 -13.38
CA ASN A 330 -14.77 -1.48 -12.56
C ASN A 330 -15.05 -2.43 -11.36
N PRO A 331 -14.97 -1.93 -10.11
CA PRO A 331 -15.24 -2.70 -8.89
C PRO A 331 -16.71 -3.08 -8.69
N PHE A 332 -17.56 -3.03 -9.72
CA PHE A 332 -18.93 -3.55 -9.62
C PHE A 332 -18.97 -5.04 -9.24
N GLY A 333 -17.91 -5.80 -9.54
CA GLY A 333 -17.73 -7.19 -9.08
C GLY A 333 -17.35 -7.33 -7.59
N GLU A 334 -16.94 -6.25 -6.93
CA GLU A 334 -16.79 -6.18 -5.47
C GLU A 334 -18.12 -5.73 -4.87
N TYR A 335 -18.72 -6.58 -4.05
CA TYR A 335 -20.00 -6.26 -3.42
C TYR A 335 -20.10 -6.84 -2.02
N VAL A 336 -20.95 -6.21 -1.22
CA VAL A 336 -21.26 -6.59 0.15
C VAL A 336 -22.75 -6.88 0.23
N LEU A 337 -23.12 -8.01 0.84
CA LEU A 337 -24.50 -8.32 1.18
C LEU A 337 -24.69 -8.12 2.68
N LEU A 338 -25.70 -7.35 3.06
CA LEU A 338 -26.14 -7.21 4.45
C LEU A 338 -27.47 -7.91 4.61
N ARG A 339 -27.54 -8.91 5.51
CA ARG A 339 -28.78 -9.62 5.83
C ARG A 339 -29.29 -9.23 7.20
N ASN A 340 -30.56 -8.82 7.27
CA ASN A 340 -31.26 -8.64 8.54
C ASN A 340 -31.60 -10.01 9.12
N THR A 341 -31.18 -10.30 10.35
CA THR A 341 -31.59 -11.53 11.07
C THR A 341 -32.86 -11.33 11.89
N THR A 342 -33.33 -10.09 12.02
CA THR A 342 -34.44 -9.69 12.91
C THR A 342 -35.77 -9.58 12.16
N ASN A 343 -36.85 -9.54 12.94
CA ASN A 343 -38.22 -9.32 12.48
C ASN A 343 -38.61 -7.83 12.44
N GLN A 344 -37.63 -6.91 12.41
CA GLN A 344 -37.85 -5.47 12.37
C GLN A 344 -36.99 -4.83 11.28
N ASN A 345 -37.48 -3.74 10.69
CA ASN A 345 -36.70 -2.95 9.75
C ASN A 345 -35.57 -2.24 10.51
N ILE A 346 -34.35 -2.27 9.96
CA ILE A 346 -33.20 -1.55 10.49
C ILE A 346 -32.96 -0.33 9.59
N ASP A 347 -32.87 0.86 10.20
CA ASP A 347 -32.54 2.10 9.49
C ASP A 347 -31.02 2.26 9.41
N LEU A 348 -30.49 2.20 8.18
CA LEU A 348 -29.07 2.34 7.87
C LEU A 348 -28.73 3.74 7.34
N SER A 349 -29.62 4.73 7.47
CA SER A 349 -29.39 6.11 7.03
C SER A 349 -28.09 6.69 7.62
N GLY A 350 -27.16 7.10 6.76
CA GLY A 350 -25.87 7.67 7.16
C GLY A 350 -24.86 6.67 7.75
N TRP A 351 -25.17 5.37 7.81
CA TRP A 351 -24.19 4.32 8.09
C TRP A 351 -23.20 4.21 6.93
N GLY A 352 -22.11 3.47 7.11
CA GLY A 352 -21.16 3.24 6.03
C GLY A 352 -20.55 1.84 6.06
N ILE A 353 -19.98 1.45 4.93
CA ILE A 353 -18.98 0.39 4.85
C ILE A 353 -17.61 1.05 4.86
N ARG A 354 -16.66 0.45 5.58
CA ARG A 354 -15.22 0.69 5.41
C ARG A 354 -14.54 -0.63 5.08
N ASP A 355 -13.50 -0.56 4.27
CA ASP A 355 -12.50 -1.60 4.13
C ASP A 355 -11.43 -1.47 5.24
N THR A 356 -10.33 -2.23 5.17
CA THR A 356 -9.22 -2.05 6.11
C THR A 356 -8.40 -0.78 5.81
N SER A 357 -8.36 -0.30 4.57
CA SER A 357 -7.65 0.93 4.21
C SER A 357 -8.45 2.20 4.59
N LEU A 358 -8.11 3.32 3.97
CA LEU A 358 -8.78 4.62 4.17
C LEU A 358 -9.60 5.06 2.94
N GLU A 359 -9.74 4.21 1.91
CA GLU A 359 -10.43 4.55 0.66
C GLU A 359 -11.94 4.81 0.90
N LEU A 360 -12.62 3.96 1.66
CA LEU A 360 -14.06 4.11 1.97
C LEU A 360 -14.35 4.95 3.24
N PHE A 361 -13.39 5.72 3.74
CA PHE A 361 -13.55 6.46 4.99
C PHE A 361 -14.30 7.81 4.85
N ASP A 362 -14.41 8.35 3.64
CA ASP A 362 -15.04 9.64 3.38
C ASP A 362 -16.58 9.60 3.57
N PRO A 363 -17.19 10.53 4.32
CA PRO A 363 -18.66 10.61 4.51
C PRO A 363 -19.50 10.62 3.22
N LYS A 364 -18.92 10.93 2.05
CA LYS A 364 -19.61 10.79 0.75
C LYS A 364 -20.02 9.35 0.41
N TYR A 365 -19.41 8.35 1.06
CA TYR A 365 -19.75 6.92 0.92
C TYR A 365 -20.78 6.45 1.97
N ALA A 366 -21.25 7.34 2.84
CA ALA A 366 -22.34 7.02 3.77
C ALA A 366 -23.64 6.73 2.99
N PHE A 367 -24.43 5.78 3.48
CA PHE A 367 -25.67 5.39 2.82
C PHE A 367 -26.70 6.53 2.85
N PRO A 368 -27.46 6.76 1.75
CA PRO A 368 -28.47 7.79 1.68
C PRO A 368 -29.50 7.73 2.81
N ALA A 369 -30.07 8.89 3.14
CA ALA A 369 -31.21 8.96 4.06
C ALA A 369 -32.39 8.15 3.51
N GLY A 370 -33.00 7.33 4.36
CA GLY A 370 -34.05 6.38 3.98
C GLY A 370 -33.56 5.00 3.51
N THR A 371 -32.26 4.69 3.65
CA THR A 371 -31.75 3.33 3.38
C THR A 371 -32.24 2.37 4.46
N ILE A 372 -33.26 1.57 4.16
CA ILE A 372 -33.85 0.61 5.11
C ILE A 372 -33.44 -0.82 4.76
N LEU A 373 -32.76 -1.48 5.68
CA LEU A 373 -32.57 -2.93 5.64
C LEU A 373 -33.81 -3.61 6.22
N LYS A 374 -34.71 -4.05 5.32
CA LYS A 374 -36.02 -4.66 5.65
C LYS A 374 -35.87 -5.86 6.59
N SER A 375 -36.87 -6.07 7.44
CA SER A 375 -37.03 -7.28 8.27
C SER A 375 -36.77 -8.56 7.47
N GLN A 376 -35.87 -9.43 7.94
CA GLN A 376 -35.41 -10.66 7.27
C GLN A 376 -34.89 -10.48 5.81
N GLY A 377 -34.73 -9.23 5.36
CA GLY A 377 -34.32 -8.87 4.01
C GLY A 377 -32.81 -8.86 3.83
N ILE A 378 -32.39 -8.67 2.57
CA ILE A 378 -30.98 -8.54 2.19
C ILE A 378 -30.83 -7.27 1.35
N LEU A 379 -29.87 -6.42 1.71
CA LEU A 379 -29.43 -5.26 0.95
C LEU A 379 -28.11 -5.58 0.25
N THR A 380 -28.02 -5.38 -1.06
CA THR A 380 -26.77 -5.48 -1.82
C THR A 380 -26.10 -4.12 -1.91
N ILE A 381 -24.79 -4.05 -1.68
CA ILE A 381 -23.99 -2.84 -1.81
C ILE A 381 -22.81 -3.15 -2.74
N TYR A 382 -22.91 -2.71 -3.99
CA TYR A 382 -21.80 -2.71 -4.93
C TYR A 382 -20.80 -1.63 -4.53
N LEU A 383 -19.51 -1.94 -4.45
CA LEU A 383 -18.51 -0.91 -4.15
C LEU A 383 -18.32 0.04 -5.36
N GLY A 384 -18.51 -0.48 -6.57
CA GLY A 384 -18.37 0.31 -7.79
C GLY A 384 -19.49 1.27 -8.15
N ALA A 385 -19.24 2.06 -9.18
CA ALA A 385 -20.24 2.90 -9.81
C ALA A 385 -21.27 2.07 -10.60
N ALA A 386 -22.53 2.47 -10.49
CA ALA A 386 -23.64 1.80 -11.18
C ALA A 386 -23.43 1.79 -12.70
N LEU A 387 -23.74 0.66 -13.33
CA LEU A 387 -23.56 0.48 -14.77
C LEU A 387 -24.79 1.00 -15.52
N ALA A 388 -24.59 1.73 -16.62
CA ALA A 388 -25.68 2.40 -17.35
C ALA A 388 -26.82 1.47 -17.82
N ASN A 389 -26.51 0.19 -18.07
CA ASN A 389 -27.47 -0.84 -18.49
C ASN A 389 -27.92 -1.76 -17.36
N PHE A 390 -27.57 -1.46 -16.11
CA PHE A 390 -27.93 -2.22 -14.91
C PHE A 390 -28.54 -1.26 -13.87
N PRO A 391 -29.84 -0.91 -14.01
CA PRO A 391 -30.52 -0.07 -13.03
C PRO A 391 -30.65 -0.81 -11.70
N LEU A 392 -30.23 -0.15 -10.61
CA LEU A 392 -30.34 -0.70 -9.26
C LEU A 392 -31.82 -0.77 -8.82
N SER A 393 -32.18 -1.87 -8.18
CA SER A 393 -33.47 -2.02 -7.50
C SER A 393 -33.48 -1.34 -6.12
N GLN A 394 -34.64 -1.32 -5.44
CA GLN A 394 -34.79 -0.66 -4.13
C GLN A 394 -33.92 -1.28 -3.02
N ASP A 395 -33.56 -2.56 -3.15
CA ASP A 395 -32.75 -3.30 -2.18
C ASP A 395 -31.29 -3.43 -2.64
N GLU A 396 -30.83 -2.47 -3.47
CA GLU A 396 -29.47 -2.38 -4.01
C GLU A 396 -28.90 -0.95 -3.93
N LEU A 397 -27.59 -0.83 -3.72
CA LEU A 397 -26.87 0.43 -3.64
C LEU A 397 -25.49 0.33 -4.31
N ALA A 398 -24.99 1.44 -4.84
CA ALA A 398 -23.64 1.55 -5.42
C ALA A 398 -22.85 2.68 -4.74
N LEU A 399 -21.62 2.41 -4.27
CA LEU A 399 -20.77 3.40 -3.60
C LEU A 399 -19.98 4.30 -4.57
N GLY A 400 -19.97 3.99 -5.87
CA GLY A 400 -19.39 4.90 -6.87
C GLY A 400 -17.88 4.77 -7.09
N LEU A 401 -17.21 3.75 -6.54
CA LEU A 401 -15.79 3.54 -6.81
C LEU A 401 -15.53 3.27 -8.30
N THR A 402 -14.40 3.78 -8.79
CA THR A 402 -13.97 3.63 -10.19
C THR A 402 -12.88 2.57 -10.38
N LYS A 403 -12.41 1.95 -9.28
CA LYS A 403 -11.35 0.93 -9.26
C LYS A 403 -11.56 -0.08 -8.15
N ALA A 404 -11.16 -1.32 -8.41
CA ALA A 404 -10.95 -2.37 -7.40
C ALA A 404 -10.19 -1.83 -6.17
N ILE A 405 -10.71 -2.10 -4.98
CA ILE A 405 -10.00 -1.80 -3.72
C ILE A 405 -9.79 -3.04 -2.84
N LEU A 406 -10.56 -4.10 -3.01
CA LEU A 406 -10.45 -5.29 -2.14
C LEU A 406 -9.34 -6.21 -2.64
N GLN A 407 -8.39 -6.52 -1.76
CA GLN A 407 -7.38 -7.52 -2.07
C GLN A 407 -8.04 -8.91 -2.13
N ASN A 408 -7.81 -9.63 -3.22
CA ASN A 408 -8.22 -11.03 -3.32
C ASN A 408 -7.53 -11.87 -2.25
N PRO A 409 -8.27 -12.77 -1.56
CA PRO A 409 -7.67 -13.64 -0.57
C PRO A 409 -6.73 -14.66 -1.21
N SER A 410 -5.53 -14.78 -0.64
CA SER A 410 -4.56 -15.82 -1.01
C SER A 410 -4.06 -16.52 0.24
N SER A 411 -3.70 -17.79 0.09
CA SER A 411 -2.95 -18.59 1.05
C SER A 411 -1.72 -19.26 0.40
N ALA A 412 -1.40 -18.87 -0.85
CA ALA A 412 -0.33 -19.47 -1.63
C ALA A 412 1.06 -19.15 -1.05
N GLY A 413 1.91 -20.16 -0.88
CA GLY A 413 3.29 -19.97 -0.41
C GLY A 413 3.40 -19.31 0.96
N SER A 414 2.47 -19.60 1.87
CA SER A 414 2.34 -18.97 3.21
C SER A 414 2.01 -17.46 3.19
N LYS A 415 1.77 -16.86 2.02
CA LYS A 415 1.34 -15.47 1.89
C LYS A 415 -0.17 -15.36 2.11
N TYR A 416 -0.58 -15.33 3.38
CA TYR A 416 -1.96 -15.02 3.73
C TYR A 416 -2.26 -13.55 3.40
N THR A 417 -3.17 -13.30 2.48
CA THR A 417 -3.58 -11.95 2.04
C THR A 417 -5.09 -11.84 1.94
N GLY A 418 -5.57 -10.62 1.69
CA GLY A 418 -6.98 -10.31 1.48
C GLY A 418 -7.38 -9.08 2.28
N ASP A 419 -8.67 -8.93 2.59
CA ASP A 419 -9.21 -7.71 3.19
C ASP A 419 -10.27 -7.98 4.26
N GLY A 420 -10.54 -6.95 5.06
CA GLY A 420 -11.70 -6.88 5.93
C GLY A 420 -12.68 -5.82 5.47
N ILE A 421 -13.98 -6.12 5.54
CA ILE A 421 -15.04 -5.11 5.44
C ILE A 421 -15.78 -5.04 6.76
N TYR A 422 -16.10 -3.81 7.16
CA TYR A 422 -16.73 -3.47 8.43
C TYR A 422 -17.93 -2.56 8.15
N LEU A 423 -19.12 -3.01 8.53
CA LEU A 423 -20.32 -2.18 8.60
C LEU A 423 -20.24 -1.34 9.87
N GLN A 424 -20.19 -0.03 9.70
CA GLN A 424 -20.13 0.95 10.77
C GLN A 424 -21.39 1.83 10.77
N THR A 425 -21.87 2.17 11.96
CA THR A 425 -22.85 3.24 12.19
C THR A 425 -22.32 4.61 11.74
N PRO A 426 -23.13 5.68 11.76
CA PRO A 426 -22.69 6.99 11.30
C PRO A 426 -21.48 7.52 12.06
N LEU A 427 -20.52 8.09 11.31
CA LEU A 427 -19.39 8.82 11.87
C LEU A 427 -19.85 10.21 12.34
N VAL A 428 -19.38 10.66 13.50
CA VAL A 428 -19.58 12.04 13.99
C VAL A 428 -18.23 12.67 14.35
N ALA A 429 -18.18 14.01 14.42
CA ALA A 429 -16.93 14.76 14.51
C ALA A 429 -15.99 14.35 15.66
N ASN A 430 -16.52 13.75 16.74
CA ASN A 430 -15.79 13.31 17.93
C ASN A 430 -16.16 11.87 18.39
N GLY A 431 -16.60 10.98 17.48
CA GLY A 431 -16.99 9.60 17.84
C GLY A 431 -17.91 8.92 16.82
N GLY A 432 -18.71 7.94 17.28
CA GLY A 432 -19.56 7.14 16.39
C GLY A 432 -18.76 6.09 15.60
N GLY A 433 -19.38 5.44 14.62
CA GLY A 433 -18.73 4.38 13.84
C GLY A 433 -18.49 3.08 14.61
N ASN A 434 -19.38 2.71 15.54
CA ASN A 434 -19.37 1.37 16.12
C ASN A 434 -19.57 0.32 15.03
N MET A 435 -18.76 -0.73 15.07
CA MET A 435 -18.90 -1.87 14.18
C MET A 435 -20.16 -2.66 14.55
N ARG A 436 -20.92 -3.07 13.53
CA ARG A 436 -22.21 -3.79 13.68
C ARG A 436 -22.21 -5.16 13.00
N ALA A 437 -21.47 -5.27 11.91
CA ALA A 437 -21.15 -6.51 11.22
C ALA A 437 -19.77 -6.36 10.58
N TRP A 438 -19.04 -7.46 10.44
CA TRP A 438 -17.74 -7.48 9.78
C TRP A 438 -17.46 -8.87 9.22
N MET A 439 -16.60 -8.94 8.21
CA MET A 439 -16.09 -10.19 7.67
C MET A 439 -14.67 -9.96 7.16
N HIS A 440 -13.84 -11.00 7.29
CA HIS A 440 -12.44 -10.98 6.87
C HIS A 440 -12.25 -12.10 5.84
N ARG A 441 -11.54 -11.79 4.76
CA ARG A 441 -11.23 -12.71 3.66
C ARG A 441 -9.71 -12.77 3.55
N HIS A 442 -9.05 -13.92 3.59
CA HIS A 442 -9.58 -15.27 3.73
C HIS A 442 -10.23 -15.53 5.10
N CYS A 443 -11.20 -16.46 5.18
CA CYS A 443 -11.48 -17.07 6.48
C CYS A 443 -10.33 -18.04 6.86
N ILE A 444 -10.22 -18.38 8.14
CA ILE A 444 -9.22 -19.31 8.67
C ILE A 444 -9.89 -20.47 9.40
N PRO A 445 -9.37 -21.72 9.31
CA PRO A 445 -8.16 -22.14 8.57
C PRO A 445 -8.40 -22.42 7.07
N LYS A 446 -9.61 -22.18 6.56
CA LYS A 446 -10.01 -22.35 5.16
C LYS A 446 -10.95 -21.21 4.76
N ASP A 447 -11.11 -20.98 3.46
CA ASP A 447 -12.00 -19.94 2.96
C ASP A 447 -13.43 -20.05 3.50
N CYS A 448 -14.10 -18.91 3.49
CA CYS A 448 -15.48 -18.74 3.89
C CYS A 448 -16.36 -19.58 2.95
N VAL A 449 -17.10 -20.54 3.52
CA VAL A 449 -18.16 -21.23 2.78
C VAL A 449 -19.34 -20.27 2.66
N ARG A 450 -19.86 -20.06 1.44
CA ARG A 450 -21.07 -19.24 1.23
C ARG A 450 -22.24 -19.84 2.02
N PRO A 451 -22.85 -19.09 2.97
CA PRO A 451 -24.03 -19.57 3.69
C PRO A 451 -25.25 -19.60 2.76
N ASP A 452 -26.24 -20.43 3.08
CA ASP A 452 -27.42 -20.64 2.22
C ASP A 452 -28.12 -19.34 1.82
N TRP A 453 -28.20 -18.34 2.71
CA TRP A 453 -28.87 -17.07 2.42
C TRP A 453 -28.19 -16.20 1.34
N VAL A 454 -26.91 -16.46 1.04
CA VAL A 454 -26.18 -15.79 -0.05
C VAL A 454 -26.54 -16.38 -1.42
N ILE A 455 -26.91 -17.66 -1.45
CA ILE A 455 -27.17 -18.43 -2.68
C ILE A 455 -28.64 -18.82 -2.88
N LYS A 456 -29.51 -18.61 -1.89
CA LYS A 456 -30.94 -18.92 -1.92
C LYS A 456 -31.78 -17.76 -1.40
N ASN A 457 -32.98 -17.62 -1.95
CA ASN A 457 -34.02 -16.74 -1.44
C ASN A 457 -34.74 -17.39 -0.24
N LEU A 458 -35.61 -16.63 0.45
CA LEU A 458 -36.37 -17.12 1.61
C LEU A 458 -37.32 -18.28 1.28
N ASP A 459 -37.74 -18.42 0.01
CA ASP A 459 -38.57 -19.52 -0.49
C ASP A 459 -37.75 -20.76 -0.90
N GLY A 460 -36.41 -20.72 -0.76
CA GLY A 460 -35.49 -21.79 -1.14
C GLY A 460 -35.11 -21.81 -2.63
N SER A 461 -35.67 -20.93 -3.47
CA SER A 461 -35.23 -20.76 -4.86
C SER A 461 -33.78 -20.24 -4.92
N GLU A 462 -33.05 -20.55 -5.99
CA GLU A 462 -31.71 -20.01 -6.18
C GLU A 462 -31.76 -18.48 -6.28
N ARG A 463 -30.97 -17.81 -5.46
CA ARG A 463 -30.77 -16.37 -5.56
C ARG A 463 -29.95 -16.10 -6.81
N SER A 464 -30.49 -15.28 -7.71
CA SER A 464 -29.64 -14.60 -8.70
C SER A 464 -28.62 -13.78 -7.91
N ILE A 465 -27.36 -14.23 -7.95
CA ILE A 465 -26.21 -13.49 -7.41
C ILE A 465 -26.25 -12.08 -8.03
N PRO A 466 -25.88 -11.01 -7.30
CA PRO A 466 -26.33 -9.66 -7.67
C PRO A 466 -25.87 -9.20 -9.06
N LEU A 467 -24.70 -9.64 -9.52
CA LEU A 467 -24.45 -9.71 -10.97
C LEU A 467 -25.09 -10.96 -11.56
N PRO A 468 -26.00 -10.83 -12.55
CA PRO A 468 -26.34 -11.93 -13.43
C PRO A 468 -25.06 -12.57 -13.97
N GLN A 469 -25.00 -13.90 -13.97
CA GLN A 469 -23.82 -14.65 -14.42
C GLN A 469 -23.37 -14.24 -15.84
N THR A 470 -24.32 -13.86 -16.69
CA THR A 470 -24.12 -13.28 -18.02
C THR A 470 -23.39 -11.93 -18.01
N LEU A 471 -23.68 -11.05 -17.04
CA LEU A 471 -22.99 -9.78 -16.84
C LEU A 471 -21.55 -10.01 -16.34
N SER A 472 -21.34 -10.97 -15.44
CA SER A 472 -19.99 -11.35 -15.00
C SER A 472 -19.13 -11.87 -16.17
N ILE A 473 -19.70 -12.67 -17.08
CA ILE A 473 -19.01 -13.12 -18.31
C ILE A 473 -18.74 -11.95 -19.27
N ALA A 474 -19.68 -11.01 -19.41
CA ALA A 474 -19.54 -9.87 -20.31
C ALA A 474 -18.48 -8.86 -19.81
N LEU A 475 -18.43 -8.62 -18.50
CA LEU A 475 -17.44 -7.75 -17.86
C LEU A 475 -16.09 -8.43 -17.74
N ASN A 476 -16.05 -9.74 -17.51
CA ASN A 476 -14.82 -10.52 -17.44
C ASN A 476 -14.92 -11.92 -18.09
N PRO A 477 -14.68 -11.99 -19.42
CA PRO A 477 -14.69 -13.26 -20.14
C PRO A 477 -13.49 -14.15 -19.83
N SER A 478 -12.38 -13.60 -19.31
CA SER A 478 -11.15 -14.37 -19.06
C SER A 478 -11.22 -15.24 -17.79
N LYS A 479 -12.04 -14.83 -16.81
CA LYS A 479 -12.23 -15.52 -15.52
C LYS A 479 -13.45 -16.43 -15.52
N TYR A 480 -14.61 -15.88 -15.92
CA TYR A 480 -15.90 -16.55 -15.85
C TYR A 480 -16.34 -17.15 -17.18
N GLY A 481 -15.85 -16.61 -18.29
CA GLY A 481 -16.06 -17.18 -19.61
C GLY A 481 -15.29 -18.47 -19.82
N ARG A 482 -15.90 -19.37 -20.57
CA ARG A 482 -15.31 -20.54 -21.21
C ARG A 482 -15.56 -20.35 -22.70
N ALA A 483 -14.52 -20.03 -23.44
CA ALA A 483 -14.61 -19.91 -24.89
C ALA A 483 -14.98 -21.29 -25.45
N VAL A 484 -16.17 -21.40 -26.04
CA VAL A 484 -16.64 -22.65 -26.61
C VAL A 484 -15.73 -23.02 -27.78
N PRO A 485 -15.09 -24.21 -27.78
CA PRO A 485 -14.22 -24.62 -28.87
C PRO A 485 -15.03 -24.85 -30.15
N ASP A 486 -14.35 -24.82 -31.29
CA ASP A 486 -14.89 -25.39 -32.52
C ASP A 486 -14.87 -26.92 -32.39
N MET A 487 -16.05 -27.53 -32.48
CA MET A 487 -16.24 -28.98 -32.41
C MET A 487 -16.59 -29.58 -33.78
N THR A 488 -16.63 -28.78 -34.84
CA THR A 488 -16.99 -29.23 -36.19
C THR A 488 -16.10 -30.40 -36.64
N GLY A 489 -16.72 -31.50 -37.05
CA GLY A 489 -16.03 -32.72 -37.47
C GLY A 489 -15.60 -33.67 -36.33
N LEU A 490 -15.74 -33.29 -35.06
CA LEU A 490 -15.51 -34.21 -33.92
C LEU A 490 -16.61 -35.27 -33.82
N THR A 491 -16.29 -36.42 -33.24
CA THR A 491 -17.30 -37.41 -32.80
C THR A 491 -18.01 -36.98 -31.52
N GLU A 492 -19.14 -37.63 -31.21
CA GLU A 492 -19.92 -37.40 -29.98
C GLU A 492 -19.06 -37.50 -28.70
N GLU A 493 -18.15 -38.48 -28.63
CA GLU A 493 -17.24 -38.65 -27.48
C GLU A 493 -16.12 -37.61 -27.46
N GLN A 494 -15.60 -37.22 -28.63
CA GLN A 494 -14.59 -36.17 -28.72
C GLN A 494 -15.16 -34.81 -28.29
N ALA A 495 -16.42 -34.51 -28.61
CA ALA A 495 -17.10 -33.30 -28.14
C ALA A 495 -17.28 -33.28 -26.60
N LYS A 496 -17.67 -34.41 -25.98
CA LYS A 496 -17.72 -34.56 -24.51
C LYS A 496 -16.34 -34.31 -23.87
N VAL A 497 -15.30 -34.92 -24.42
CA VAL A 497 -13.92 -34.80 -23.92
C VAL A 497 -13.39 -33.37 -24.09
N ALA A 498 -13.69 -32.68 -25.19
CA ALA A 498 -13.26 -31.30 -25.43
C ALA A 498 -13.87 -30.28 -24.44
N LEU A 499 -15.10 -30.53 -23.98
CA LEU A 499 -15.84 -29.62 -23.09
C LEU A 499 -15.59 -29.88 -21.59
N SER A 500 -15.15 -31.09 -21.22
CA SER A 500 -14.90 -31.48 -19.83
C SER A 500 -13.84 -30.61 -19.10
N PRO A 501 -12.64 -30.32 -19.65
CA PRO A 501 -11.66 -29.42 -19.01
C PRO A 501 -12.16 -27.99 -18.82
N LEU A 502 -13.12 -27.56 -19.64
CA LEU A 502 -13.77 -26.25 -19.56
C LEU A 502 -14.94 -26.24 -18.56
N GLN A 503 -15.30 -27.39 -17.99
CA GLN A 503 -16.49 -27.60 -17.17
C GLN A 503 -17.78 -27.25 -17.92
N LEU A 504 -17.85 -27.52 -19.22
CA LEU A 504 -19.04 -27.28 -20.05
C LEU A 504 -19.84 -28.56 -20.26
N ASN A 505 -21.17 -28.43 -20.26
CA ASN A 505 -22.10 -29.51 -20.53
C ASN A 505 -22.33 -29.65 -22.04
N VAL A 506 -22.60 -30.87 -22.51
CA VAL A 506 -22.94 -31.13 -23.92
C VAL A 506 -24.29 -31.80 -24.06
N VAL A 507 -25.10 -31.31 -25.01
CA VAL A 507 -26.35 -31.93 -25.44
C VAL A 507 -26.20 -32.32 -26.91
N ILE A 508 -26.47 -33.58 -27.24
CA ILE A 508 -26.32 -34.09 -28.60
C ILE A 508 -27.70 -34.17 -29.26
N VAL A 509 -27.83 -33.58 -30.45
CA VAL A 509 -29.02 -33.65 -31.29
C VAL A 509 -28.67 -34.36 -32.59
N ASP A 510 -29.20 -35.57 -32.75
CA ASP A 510 -29.02 -36.37 -33.96
C ASP A 510 -29.96 -35.88 -35.07
N GLN A 511 -29.39 -35.49 -36.21
CA GLN A 511 -30.13 -35.07 -37.41
C GLN A 511 -30.09 -36.12 -38.52
N SER A 512 -29.42 -37.25 -38.30
CA SER A 512 -29.19 -38.25 -39.34
C SER A 512 -30.47 -38.95 -39.80
N LYS A 513 -30.68 -38.93 -41.12
CA LYS A 513 -31.80 -39.63 -41.78
C LYS A 513 -31.27 -40.91 -42.42
N VAL A 514 -31.18 -41.97 -41.61
CA VAL A 514 -30.82 -43.33 -42.05
C VAL A 514 -32.03 -43.97 -42.73
N GLN A 515 -31.89 -44.45 -43.97
CA GLN A 515 -32.96 -45.24 -44.61
C GLN A 515 -32.93 -46.70 -44.12
N PRO A 516 -34.07 -47.41 -44.10
CA PRO A 516 -34.12 -48.82 -43.71
C PRO A 516 -33.23 -49.67 -44.63
N GLY A 517 -32.10 -50.15 -44.11
CA GLY A 517 -31.14 -51.00 -44.82
C GLY A 517 -29.75 -50.38 -45.06
N GLU A 518 -29.54 -49.09 -44.77
CA GLU A 518 -28.19 -48.49 -44.80
C GLU A 518 -27.42 -48.73 -43.50
N THR A 519 -26.13 -49.05 -43.62
CA THR A 519 -25.22 -49.14 -42.47
C THR A 519 -25.01 -47.73 -41.87
N PRO A 520 -25.19 -47.52 -40.56
CA PRO A 520 -24.96 -46.21 -39.94
C PRO A 520 -23.50 -45.77 -40.15
N GLY A 521 -23.31 -44.70 -40.91
CA GLY A 521 -21.98 -44.07 -41.05
C GLY A 521 -21.54 -43.38 -39.77
N VAL A 522 -20.24 -43.06 -39.67
CA VAL A 522 -19.70 -42.36 -38.50
C VAL A 522 -20.30 -40.96 -38.44
N LYS A 523 -20.98 -40.67 -37.32
CA LYS A 523 -21.53 -39.36 -37.01
C LYS A 523 -20.42 -38.40 -36.59
N SER A 524 -20.53 -37.17 -37.08
CA SER A 524 -19.68 -36.06 -36.65
C SER A 524 -20.53 -34.82 -36.42
N VAL A 525 -20.07 -33.94 -35.53
CA VAL A 525 -20.68 -32.62 -35.32
C VAL A 525 -20.63 -31.82 -36.62
N ILE A 526 -21.80 -31.44 -37.13
CA ILE A 526 -21.97 -30.59 -38.31
C ILE A 526 -22.28 -29.14 -37.94
N ASP A 527 -22.84 -28.90 -36.74
CA ASP A 527 -23.05 -27.57 -36.20
C ASP A 527 -23.11 -27.58 -34.67
N GLN A 528 -22.96 -26.41 -34.05
CA GLN A 528 -23.08 -26.21 -32.61
C GLN A 528 -23.83 -24.92 -32.27
N ASN A 529 -24.45 -24.91 -31.08
CA ASN A 529 -25.05 -23.73 -30.47
C ASN A 529 -24.73 -23.69 -28.96
N PRO A 530 -24.09 -22.63 -28.44
CA PRO A 530 -23.62 -21.45 -29.17
C PRO A 530 -22.40 -21.75 -30.08
N LYS A 531 -22.11 -20.83 -30.99
CA LYS A 531 -21.00 -20.94 -31.96
C LYS A 531 -19.64 -20.91 -31.27
N ALA A 532 -18.61 -21.42 -31.97
CA ALA A 532 -17.23 -21.37 -31.51
C ALA A 532 -16.81 -19.92 -31.17
N GLY A 533 -16.06 -19.76 -30.08
CA GLY A 533 -15.65 -18.45 -29.55
C GLY A 533 -16.72 -17.72 -28.73
N ALA A 534 -17.96 -18.23 -28.64
CA ALA A 534 -18.91 -17.74 -27.64
C ALA A 534 -18.43 -18.06 -26.21
N ASN A 535 -18.69 -17.18 -25.25
CA ASN A 535 -18.33 -17.41 -23.85
C ASN A 535 -19.52 -17.94 -23.07
N LEU A 536 -19.34 -19.09 -22.42
CA LEU A 536 -20.30 -19.69 -21.49
C LEU A 536 -19.76 -19.69 -20.06
N PRO A 537 -20.61 -19.73 -19.02
CA PRO A 537 -20.16 -20.03 -17.66
C PRO A 537 -19.74 -21.49 -17.52
N ALA A 538 -19.06 -21.82 -16.42
CA ALA A 538 -19.00 -23.21 -15.95
C ALA A 538 -20.41 -23.80 -15.80
N ASN A 539 -20.56 -25.08 -16.15
CA ASN A 539 -21.80 -25.83 -16.35
C ASN A 539 -22.73 -25.30 -17.47
N GLY A 540 -22.30 -24.30 -18.26
CA GLY A 540 -23.03 -23.87 -19.44
C GLY A 540 -23.15 -24.98 -20.48
N THR A 541 -24.30 -25.06 -21.15
CA THR A 541 -24.61 -26.12 -22.13
C THR A 541 -24.26 -25.70 -23.54
N VAL A 542 -23.52 -26.55 -24.25
CA VAL A 542 -23.36 -26.48 -25.70
C VAL A 542 -24.18 -27.60 -26.34
N THR A 543 -25.11 -27.24 -27.21
CA THR A 543 -25.82 -28.20 -28.06
C THR A 543 -24.99 -28.46 -29.31
N VAL A 544 -24.67 -29.72 -29.59
CA VAL A 544 -24.03 -30.15 -30.84
C VAL A 544 -25.03 -30.91 -31.71
N TYR A 545 -25.08 -30.55 -32.98
CA TYR A 545 -25.88 -31.20 -34.00
C TYR A 545 -24.99 -32.17 -34.76
N VAL A 546 -25.34 -33.45 -34.78
CA VAL A 546 -24.56 -34.50 -35.44
C VAL A 546 -25.31 -35.07 -36.63
N ASP A 547 -24.58 -35.35 -37.71
CA ASP A 547 -25.10 -36.07 -38.88
C ASP A 547 -24.01 -37.04 -39.39
N ILE A 548 -24.42 -37.97 -40.24
CA ILE A 548 -23.53 -38.89 -40.93
C ILE A 548 -22.77 -38.11 -42.00
N LYS A 549 -21.44 -38.22 -41.98
CA LYS A 549 -20.58 -37.66 -43.02
C LYS A 549 -20.81 -38.41 -44.34
N ARG A 550 -21.54 -37.78 -45.26
CA ARG A 550 -21.84 -38.29 -46.61
C ARG A 550 -20.76 -37.91 -47.63
#